data_AF-A0A7V4F1Q3-F1
#
_entry.id   AF-A0A7V4F1Q3-F1
#
_cell.length_a   1.000
_cell.length_b   1.000
_cell.length_c   1.000
_cell.angle_alpha   90.00
_cell.angle_beta   90.00
_cell.angle_gamma   90.00
#
_symmetry.space_group_name_H-M   'P 1'
#
loop_
_entity.id
_entity.type
_entity.pdbx_description
1 polymer ?
#
loop_
_entity_poly.entity_id
_entity_poly.type
_entity_poly.pdbx_seq_one_letter_code
_entity_poly.pdbx_strand_id
1 'polypeptide(L)'
;MSFLTDKVIAEGLTFDDVLLVPAYSEVLPREVDVSTKFSRNIELHAPIVSAAMDTVTEAELAIAIAREGGIGVIHKNMSIEAQAQEVKKVKRAENVMIFDPVTIHRDATVGDALQLMNENKIGDEPDAVKVEVDAPQDRGRA
;
A
#
# COMPACT_ATOMS: atom_id res chain seq x y z
N MET A 1 -13.83 -11.85 -54.24
CA MET A 1 -13.04 -11.91 -52.99
C MET A 1 -13.62 -10.87 -52.03
N SER A 2 -13.85 -11.25 -50.78
CA SER A 2 -14.63 -10.48 -49.81
C SER A 2 -13.80 -9.32 -49.23
N PHE A 3 -14.32 -8.10 -49.32
CA PHE A 3 -13.76 -6.86 -48.74
C PHE A 3 -13.45 -6.95 -47.23
N LEU A 4 -13.97 -7.96 -46.53
CA LEU A 4 -13.75 -8.16 -45.10
C LEU A 4 -12.43 -8.86 -44.79
N THR A 5 -11.93 -9.71 -45.70
CA THR A 5 -10.72 -10.51 -45.47
C THR A 5 -9.46 -9.63 -45.42
N ASP A 6 -9.44 -8.50 -46.15
CA ASP A 6 -8.32 -7.57 -46.14
C ASP A 6 -8.33 -6.58 -44.95
N LYS A 7 -9.41 -6.57 -44.14
CA LYS A 7 -9.60 -5.65 -43.01
C LYS A 7 -9.31 -6.28 -41.64
N VAL A 8 -9.40 -7.61 -41.53
CA VAL A 8 -9.13 -8.33 -40.28
C VAL A 8 -7.66 -8.75 -40.27
N ILE A 9 -6.87 -8.08 -39.43
CA ILE A 9 -5.40 -8.22 -39.41
C ILE A 9 -4.95 -9.42 -38.56
N ALA A 10 -5.73 -9.80 -37.54
CA ALA A 10 -5.52 -10.99 -36.73
C ALA A 10 -6.78 -11.35 -35.93
N GLU A 11 -6.87 -12.60 -35.50
CA GLU A 11 -7.83 -13.09 -34.53
C GLU A 11 -7.31 -12.84 -33.10
N GLY A 12 -8.19 -12.44 -32.18
CA GLY A 12 -7.86 -12.21 -30.77
C GLY A 12 -8.75 -13.06 -29.89
N LEU A 13 -8.16 -13.70 -28.87
CA LEU A 13 -8.85 -14.56 -27.91
C LEU A 13 -8.94 -13.85 -26.55
N THR A 14 -10.07 -14.01 -25.86
CA THR A 14 -10.28 -13.59 -24.46
C THR A 14 -10.30 -14.82 -23.52
N PHE A 15 -10.49 -14.59 -22.22
CA PHE A 15 -10.46 -15.63 -21.19
C PHE A 15 -11.49 -16.76 -21.43
N ASP A 16 -12.69 -16.42 -21.87
CA ASP A 16 -13.78 -17.39 -22.08
C ASP A 16 -13.61 -18.24 -23.35
N ASP A 17 -12.68 -17.88 -24.24
CA ASP A 17 -12.43 -18.61 -25.49
C ASP A 17 -11.50 -19.81 -25.29
N VAL A 18 -10.81 -19.91 -24.15
CA VAL A 18 -9.73 -20.89 -23.94
C VAL A 18 -9.83 -21.60 -22.58
N LEU A 19 -9.27 -22.80 -22.53
CA LEU A 19 -9.12 -23.57 -21.29
C LEU A 19 -7.67 -24.03 -21.13
N LEU A 20 -7.22 -24.13 -19.88
CA LEU A 20 -5.95 -24.79 -19.56
C LEU A 20 -6.11 -26.30 -19.76
N VAL A 21 -5.24 -26.89 -20.58
CA VAL A 21 -5.19 -28.34 -20.76
C VAL A 21 -4.44 -28.94 -19.56
N PRO A 22 -5.04 -29.86 -18.79
CA PRO A 22 -4.36 -30.51 -17.67
C PRO A 22 -3.12 -31.27 -18.14
N ALA A 23 -2.05 -31.22 -17.35
CA ALA A 23 -0.80 -31.94 -17.58
C ALA A 23 -0.41 -32.75 -16.34
N TYR A 24 0.48 -33.73 -16.52
CA TYR A 24 1.06 -34.46 -15.40
C TYR A 24 1.80 -33.50 -14.46
N SER A 25 1.59 -33.64 -13.15
CA SER A 25 2.23 -32.84 -12.11
C SER A 25 2.64 -33.72 -10.95
N GLU A 26 3.88 -33.52 -10.48
CA GLU A 26 4.39 -34.07 -9.22
C GLU A 26 4.32 -33.05 -8.08
N VAL A 27 3.94 -31.79 -8.38
CA VAL A 27 3.88 -30.69 -7.43
C VAL A 27 2.49 -30.61 -6.81
N LEU A 28 2.42 -30.52 -5.49
CA LEU A 28 1.18 -30.29 -4.77
C LEU A 28 0.83 -28.79 -4.79
N PRO A 29 -0.46 -28.40 -4.86
CA PRO A 29 -0.85 -26.98 -4.91
C PRO A 29 -0.28 -26.11 -3.79
N ARG A 30 -0.11 -26.65 -2.58
CA ARG A 30 0.46 -25.93 -1.42
C ARG A 30 1.98 -25.68 -1.52
N GLU A 31 2.64 -26.31 -2.49
CA GLU A 31 4.09 -26.26 -2.69
C GLU A 31 4.46 -25.36 -3.89
N VAL A 32 3.45 -24.79 -4.56
CA VAL A 32 3.66 -23.85 -5.67
C VAL A 32 4.09 -22.49 -5.13
N ASP A 33 5.21 -21.99 -5.63
CA ASP A 33 5.62 -20.59 -5.41
C ASP A 33 4.85 -19.68 -6.37
N VAL A 34 4.10 -18.74 -5.80
CA VAL A 34 3.32 -17.74 -6.53
C VAL A 34 3.99 -16.36 -6.53
N SER A 35 5.21 -16.26 -6.01
CA SER A 35 5.99 -15.03 -6.02
C SER A 35 6.27 -14.55 -7.45
N THR A 36 6.25 -13.23 -7.66
CA THR A 36 6.44 -12.63 -8.99
C THR A 36 7.07 -11.23 -8.90
N LYS A 37 7.24 -10.56 -10.03
CA LYS A 37 7.77 -9.21 -10.12
C LYS A 37 6.73 -8.25 -10.69
N PHE A 38 6.38 -7.22 -9.91
CA PHE A 38 5.54 -6.12 -10.39
C PHE A 38 6.32 -5.18 -11.33
N SER A 39 7.58 -4.94 -11.00
CA SER A 39 8.50 -4.15 -11.82
C SER A 39 9.93 -4.71 -11.69
N ARG A 40 10.90 -4.09 -12.37
CA ARG A 40 12.32 -4.49 -12.29
C ARG A 40 12.85 -4.60 -10.85
N ASN A 41 12.33 -3.76 -9.95
CA ASN A 41 12.84 -3.59 -8.59
C ASN A 41 11.79 -3.89 -7.51
N ILE A 42 10.63 -4.44 -7.86
CA ILE A 42 9.54 -4.72 -6.91
C ILE A 42 9.10 -6.17 -7.07
N GLU A 43 9.40 -6.97 -6.07
CA GLU A 43 8.95 -8.35 -5.91
C GLU A 43 7.63 -8.39 -5.14
N LEU A 44 6.76 -9.34 -5.48
CA LEU A 44 5.50 -9.63 -4.82
C LEU A 44 5.49 -11.09 -4.38
N HIS A 45 4.84 -11.38 -3.26
CA HIS A 45 4.62 -12.74 -2.79
C HIS A 45 3.33 -13.36 -3.33
N ALA A 46 2.44 -12.54 -3.90
CA ALA A 46 1.26 -12.98 -4.64
C ALA A 46 1.08 -12.10 -5.91
N PRO A 47 0.64 -12.67 -7.05
CA PRO A 47 0.50 -11.95 -8.31
C PRO A 47 -0.80 -11.13 -8.37
N ILE A 48 -1.11 -10.37 -7.31
CA ILE A 48 -2.35 -9.61 -7.15
C ILE A 48 -2.03 -8.13 -7.01
N VAL A 49 -2.71 -7.32 -7.82
CA VAL A 49 -2.58 -5.86 -7.86
C VAL A 49 -3.97 -5.25 -7.84
N SER A 50 -4.23 -4.28 -6.94
CA SER A 50 -5.50 -3.55 -7.00
C SER A 50 -5.48 -2.44 -8.04
N ALA A 51 -6.65 -2.20 -8.63
CA ALA A 51 -6.84 -1.15 -9.62
C ALA A 51 -6.71 0.24 -9.00
N ALA A 52 -6.06 1.16 -9.72
CA ALA A 52 -5.90 2.56 -9.34
C ALA A 52 -7.19 3.38 -9.54
N MET A 53 -8.27 2.97 -8.87
CA MET A 53 -9.60 3.57 -8.94
C MET A 53 -10.03 4.11 -7.59
N ASP A 54 -10.76 5.21 -7.57
CA ASP A 54 -11.23 5.90 -6.35
C ASP A 54 -12.18 5.05 -5.50
N THR A 55 -13.00 4.23 -6.14
CA THR A 55 -13.89 3.30 -5.44
C THR A 55 -13.22 1.98 -5.06
N VAL A 56 -11.93 1.82 -5.34
CA VAL A 56 -11.19 0.57 -5.11
C VAL A 56 -10.04 0.79 -4.15
N THR A 57 -9.07 1.65 -4.46
CA THR A 57 -7.78 1.65 -3.75
C THR A 57 -7.41 2.99 -3.15
N GLU A 58 -7.67 3.12 -1.84
CA GLU A 58 -7.05 4.08 -0.93
C GLU A 58 -6.10 3.34 0.05
N ALA A 59 -5.60 3.99 1.11
CA ALA A 59 -4.62 3.40 2.01
C ALA A 59 -5.09 2.10 2.67
N GLU A 60 -6.37 2.01 3.04
CA GLU A 60 -6.92 0.83 3.71
C GLU A 60 -6.73 -0.45 2.87
N LEU A 61 -7.19 -0.44 1.62
CA LEU A 61 -7.03 -1.60 0.73
C LEU A 61 -5.56 -1.82 0.37
N ALA A 62 -4.78 -0.75 0.16
CA ALA A 62 -3.36 -0.89 -0.17
C ALA A 62 -2.57 -1.56 0.96
N ILE A 63 -2.88 -1.27 2.23
CA ILE A 63 -2.30 -1.93 3.41
C ILE A 63 -2.74 -3.39 3.45
N ALA A 64 -4.04 -3.66 3.29
CA ALA A 64 -4.57 -5.03 3.35
C ALA A 64 -3.96 -5.93 2.27
N ILE A 65 -3.88 -5.45 1.03
CA ILE A 65 -3.29 -6.22 -0.07
C ILE A 65 -1.79 -6.44 0.14
N ALA A 66 -1.06 -5.44 0.64
CA ALA A 66 0.36 -5.60 0.94
C ALA A 66 0.60 -6.67 2.01
N ARG A 67 -0.26 -6.75 3.03
CA ARG A 67 -0.22 -7.80 4.07
C ARG A 67 -0.44 -9.20 3.51
N GLU A 68 -1.29 -9.33 2.50
CA GLU A 68 -1.52 -10.58 1.76
C GLU A 68 -0.46 -10.87 0.69
N GLY A 69 0.60 -10.05 0.62
CA GLY A 69 1.75 -10.25 -0.29
C GLY A 69 1.57 -9.67 -1.70
N GLY A 70 0.49 -8.93 -1.95
CA GLY A 70 0.25 -8.21 -3.21
C GLY A 70 0.71 -6.75 -3.17
N ILE A 71 0.20 -5.93 -4.08
CA ILE A 71 0.45 -4.48 -4.09
C ILE A 71 -0.80 -3.66 -4.42
N GLY A 72 -1.01 -2.57 -3.69
CA GLY A 72 -2.07 -1.60 -3.98
C GLY A 72 -1.56 -0.37 -4.72
N VAL A 73 -2.29 0.08 -5.75
CA VAL A 73 -1.99 1.33 -6.47
C VAL A 73 -3.01 2.41 -6.09
N ILE A 74 -2.56 3.43 -5.36
CA ILE A 74 -3.43 4.54 -4.96
C ILE A 74 -3.89 5.32 -6.20
N HIS A 75 -5.20 5.54 -6.31
CA HIS A 75 -5.78 6.30 -7.42
C HIS A 75 -5.35 7.78 -7.38
N LYS A 76 -5.59 8.52 -8.48
CA LYS A 76 -5.22 9.93 -8.64
C LYS A 76 -6.38 10.93 -8.57
N ASN A 77 -7.58 10.46 -8.21
CA ASN A 77 -8.79 11.30 -8.15
C ASN A 77 -8.88 12.05 -6.82
N MET A 78 -7.81 12.76 -6.48
CA MET A 78 -7.65 13.58 -5.26
C MET A 78 -6.51 14.57 -5.48
N SER A 79 -6.29 15.50 -4.54
CA SER A 79 -5.14 16.43 -4.65
C SER A 79 -3.81 15.68 -4.47
N ILE A 80 -2.71 16.29 -4.91
CA ILE A 80 -1.36 15.72 -4.75
C ILE A 80 -1.05 15.51 -3.27
N GLU A 81 -1.45 16.45 -2.41
CA GLU A 81 -1.26 16.40 -0.96
C GLU A 81 -2.06 15.24 -0.36
N ALA A 82 -3.32 15.07 -0.75
CA ALA A 82 -4.15 13.97 -0.30
C ALA A 82 -3.56 12.61 -0.71
N GLN A 83 -3.11 12.47 -1.95
CA GLN A 83 -2.48 11.23 -2.43
C GLN A 83 -1.19 10.93 -1.65
N ALA A 84 -0.39 11.96 -1.38
CA ALA A 84 0.81 11.82 -0.55
C ALA A 84 0.48 11.39 0.89
N GLN A 85 -0.64 11.86 1.46
CA GLN A 85 -1.09 11.39 2.78
C GLN A 85 -1.51 9.91 2.74
N GLU A 86 -2.23 9.47 1.71
CA GLU A 86 -2.56 8.04 1.55
C GLU A 86 -1.31 7.17 1.49
N VAL A 87 -0.32 7.57 0.69
CA VAL A 87 0.98 6.87 0.63
C VAL A 87 1.70 6.89 1.98
N LYS A 88 1.68 8.03 2.69
CA LYS A 88 2.30 8.16 4.03
C LYS A 88 1.65 7.22 5.05
N LYS A 89 0.32 7.07 5.02
CA LYS A 89 -0.42 6.09 5.85
C LYS A 89 0.04 4.67 5.56
N VAL A 90 0.08 4.25 4.29
CA VAL A 90 0.52 2.91 3.89
C VAL A 90 1.95 2.62 4.37
N LYS A 91 2.88 3.56 4.16
CA LYS A 91 4.28 3.39 4.57
C LYS A 91 4.48 3.37 6.08
N ARG A 92 3.54 3.93 6.87
CA ARG A 92 3.59 3.93 8.34
C ARG A 92 2.96 2.69 8.96
N ALA A 93 2.11 1.96 8.24
CA ALA A 93 1.29 0.87 8.79
C ALA A 93 2.08 -0.30 9.41
N GLU A 94 3.35 -0.51 9.02
CA GLU A 94 4.19 -1.60 9.57
C GLU A 94 5.64 -1.15 9.85
N ASN A 95 5.89 0.15 9.92
CA ASN A 95 7.23 0.64 10.19
C ASN A 95 7.58 0.50 11.68
N VAL A 96 8.44 -0.46 11.99
CA VAL A 96 9.11 -0.61 13.31
C VAL A 96 9.99 0.61 13.65
N MET A 97 10.43 1.38 12.64
CA MET A 97 11.18 2.64 12.79
C MET A 97 10.28 3.85 12.54
N ILE A 98 10.11 4.69 13.56
CA ILE A 98 9.32 5.92 13.49
C ILE A 98 10.15 7.01 12.80
N PHE A 99 9.80 7.35 11.56
CA PHE A 99 10.31 8.53 10.87
C PHE A 99 9.36 9.71 11.08
N ASP A 100 9.91 10.86 11.51
CA ASP A 100 9.16 12.10 11.82
C ASP A 100 8.12 11.88 12.95
N PRO A 101 8.60 11.68 14.20
CA PRO A 101 7.73 11.42 15.34
C PRO A 101 6.86 12.64 15.62
N VAL A 102 5.64 12.38 16.07
CA VAL A 102 4.79 13.43 16.62
C VAL A 102 5.34 13.81 17.98
N THR A 103 5.83 15.05 18.12
CA THR A 103 6.39 15.55 19.38
C THR A 103 5.41 16.47 20.09
N ILE A 104 5.52 16.53 21.42
CA ILE A 104 4.75 17.45 22.24
C ILE A 104 5.68 18.26 23.13
N HIS A 105 5.35 19.54 23.32
CA HIS A 105 6.11 20.43 24.19
C HIS A 105 5.88 20.08 25.66
N ARG A 106 6.90 20.25 26.51
CA ARG A 106 6.83 19.97 27.96
C ARG A 106 5.75 20.77 28.68
N ASP A 107 5.46 21.97 28.17
CA ASP A 107 4.48 22.88 28.76
C ASP A 107 3.04 22.61 28.27
N ALA A 108 2.85 21.63 27.39
CA ALA A 108 1.53 21.25 26.90
C ALA A 108 0.74 20.51 27.99
N THR A 109 -0.58 20.66 27.95
CA THR A 109 -1.48 19.98 28.88
C THR A 109 -1.73 18.53 28.46
N VAL A 110 -2.23 17.72 29.38
CA VAL A 110 -2.70 16.36 29.07
C VAL A 110 -3.84 16.38 28.03
N GLY A 111 -4.65 17.45 28.00
CA GLY A 111 -5.70 17.64 26.99
C GLY A 111 -5.12 17.78 25.59
N ASP A 112 -4.03 18.54 25.45
CA ASP A 112 -3.33 18.71 24.17
C ASP A 112 -2.74 17.38 23.69
N ALA A 113 -2.19 16.57 24.61
CA ALA A 113 -1.69 15.24 24.29
C ALA A 113 -2.80 14.31 23.80
N LEU A 114 -3.95 14.28 24.47
CA LEU A 114 -5.10 13.45 24.08
C LEU A 114 -5.66 13.88 22.71
N GLN A 115 -5.70 15.18 22.44
CA GLN A 115 -6.12 15.69 21.14
C GLN A 115 -5.14 15.26 20.04
N LEU A 116 -3.84 15.42 20.27
CA LEU A 116 -2.78 15.02 19.35
C LEU A 116 -2.81 13.51 19.06
N MET A 117 -3.09 12.70 20.08
CA MET A 117 -3.26 11.25 19.94
C MET A 117 -4.49 10.90 19.10
N ASN A 118 -5.64 11.54 19.34
CA ASN A 118 -6.85 11.31 18.54
C ASN A 118 -6.71 11.73 17.08
N GLU A 119 -6.13 12.91 16.82
CA GLU A 119 -5.92 13.42 15.46
C GLU A 119 -4.99 12.52 14.63
N ASN A 120 -4.00 11.91 15.29
CA ASN A 120 -3.02 11.03 14.65
C ASN A 120 -3.36 9.53 14.82
N LYS A 121 -4.49 9.18 15.42
CA LYS A 121 -4.91 7.80 15.74
C LYS A 121 -3.86 6.99 16.51
N ILE A 122 -3.17 7.65 17.43
CA ILE A 122 -2.11 7.04 18.24
C ILE A 122 -2.73 6.41 19.48
N GLY A 123 -2.72 5.07 19.58
CA GLY A 123 -3.10 4.33 20.79
C GLY A 123 -4.10 3.18 20.60
N ASP A 124 -4.82 3.14 19.48
CA ASP A 124 -5.80 2.07 19.21
C ASP A 124 -5.16 0.78 18.64
N GLU A 125 -3.93 0.87 18.14
CA GLU A 125 -3.14 -0.24 17.63
C GLU A 125 -1.81 -0.36 18.39
N PRO A 126 -1.31 -1.58 18.68
CA PRO A 126 -0.14 -1.82 19.55
C PRO A 126 1.17 -1.17 19.07
N ASP A 127 1.23 -0.72 17.82
CA ASP A 127 2.43 -0.16 17.17
C ASP A 127 2.41 1.37 17.05
N ALA A 128 1.48 2.06 17.72
CA ALA A 128 1.30 3.50 17.57
C ALA A 128 2.50 4.33 18.09
N VAL A 129 3.02 5.15 17.18
CA VAL A 129 4.00 6.25 17.33
C VAL A 129 4.15 6.75 18.77
N LYS A 130 5.35 6.63 19.35
CA LYS A 130 5.66 7.24 20.64
C LYS A 130 5.65 8.76 20.50
N VAL A 131 4.92 9.45 21.38
CA VAL A 131 5.05 10.89 21.54
C VAL A 131 6.35 11.16 22.26
N GLU A 132 7.32 11.75 21.57
CA GLU A 132 8.56 12.19 22.19
C GLU A 132 8.38 13.60 22.76
N VAL A 133 8.85 13.77 24.00
CA VAL A 133 8.90 15.07 24.65
C VAL A 133 10.12 15.79 24.14
N ASP A 134 9.93 16.98 23.58
CA ASP A 134 11.02 17.76 23.00
C ASP A 134 12.17 17.95 24.02
N ALA A 135 13.40 17.69 23.57
CA ALA A 135 14.58 17.86 24.42
C ALA A 135 14.73 19.36 24.76
N PRO A 136 15.24 19.71 25.96
CA PRO A 136 15.45 21.11 26.30
C PRO A 136 16.39 21.75 25.27
N GLN A 137 15.90 22.75 24.53
CA GLN A 137 16.77 23.63 23.78
C GLN A 137 17.69 24.31 24.80
N ASP A 138 18.97 23.94 24.78
CA ASP A 138 20.01 24.57 25.60
C ASP A 138 20.03 26.06 25.24
N ARG A 139 19.34 26.87 26.05
CA ARG A 139 19.35 28.32 25.93
C ARG A 139 20.71 28.79 26.43
N GLY A 140 21.67 28.81 25.51
CA GLY A 140 22.87 29.61 25.58
C GLY A 140 23.85 29.22 26.68
N ARG A 141 24.99 28.66 26.27
CA ARG A 141 26.26 29.04 26.87
C ARG A 141 26.99 29.96 25.89
N ALA A 142 27.13 31.21 26.32
CA ALA A 142 28.09 32.17 25.80
C ALA A 142 29.52 31.64 25.94
#